data_AF-A0A5J4N453-F1
#
_entry.id   AF-A0A5J4N453-F1
#
_cell.length_a   1.000
_cell.length_b   1.000
_cell.length_c   1.000
_cell.angle_alpha   90.00
_cell.angle_beta   90.00
_cell.angle_gamma   90.00
#
_symmetry.space_group_name_H-M   'P 1'
#
loop_
_entity.id
_entity.type
_entity.pdbx_description
1 polymer ?
#
loop_
_entity_poly.entity_id
_entity_poly.type
_entity_poly.pdbx_seq_one_letter_code
_entity_poly.pdbx_strand_id
1 'polypeptide(L)' 'MSLFNDVLVRPTEISFVQSAANILSPVEVLVLNRSRKALRYKVLCTAHLNYSLSKCKGVLEPGSFIKM' A
#
# COMPACT_ATOMS: atom_id res chain seq x y z
N MET A 1 16.69 -7.34 -21.06
CA MET A 1 16.40 -7.38 -19.62
C MET A 1 15.12 -6.59 -19.39
N SER A 2 13.98 -7.26 -19.17
CA SER A 2 12.72 -6.54 -18.94
C SER A 2 12.63 -6.14 -17.47
N LEU A 3 12.70 -4.85 -17.19
CA LEU A 3 12.29 -4.23 -15.94
C LEU A 3 10.76 -4.35 -15.83
N PHE A 4 10.23 -5.56 -15.69
CA PHE A 4 8.85 -5.69 -15.23
C PHE A 4 8.85 -5.25 -13.78
N ASN A 5 8.09 -4.18 -13.48
CA ASN A 5 7.79 -3.79 -12.10
C ASN A 5 7.15 -5.00 -11.40
N ASP A 6 7.99 -5.72 -10.65
CA ASP A 6 7.66 -6.92 -9.90
C ASP A 6 6.59 -6.67 -8.83
N VAL A 7 6.36 -5.41 -8.49
CA VAL A 7 5.31 -4.95 -7.58
C VAL A 7 4.47 -3.88 -8.27
N LEU A 8 3.16 -4.03 -8.23
CA LEU A 8 2.19 -3.02 -8.63
C LEU A 8 1.55 -2.41 -7.39
N VAL A 9 1.55 -1.08 -7.30
CA VAL A 9 0.90 -0.33 -6.20
C VAL A 9 -0.17 0.59 -6.79
N ARG A 10 -1.38 0.60 -6.23
CA ARG A 10 -2.50 1.47 -6.63
C ARG A 10 -3.33 1.91 -5.42
N PRO A 11 -3.69 3.21 -5.29
CA PRO A 11 -3.18 4.32 -6.10
C PRO A 11 -1.70 4.58 -5.82
N THR A 12 -1.01 5.27 -6.74
CA THR A 12 0.39 5.67 -6.57
C THR A 12 0.54 6.99 -5.82
N GLU A 13 -0.55 7.76 -5.75
CA GLU A 13 -0.64 9.05 -5.06
C GLU A 13 -2.00 9.10 -4.35
N ILE A 14 -2.01 9.62 -3.13
CA ILE A 14 -3.21 9.72 -2.29
C ILE A 14 -3.36 11.17 -1.88
N SER A 15 -4.51 11.76 -2.24
CA SER A 15 -4.89 13.10 -1.80
C SER A 15 -6.04 12.99 -0.83
N PHE A 16 -5.82 13.45 0.40
CA PHE A 16 -6.86 13.51 1.42
C PHE A 16 -7.67 14.78 1.22
N VAL A 17 -8.91 14.65 0.75
CA VAL A 17 -9.83 15.79 0.70
C VAL A 17 -10.45 15.94 2.08
N GLN A 18 -10.23 17.09 2.71
CA GLN A 18 -10.79 17.40 4.01
C GLN A 18 -12.31 17.49 3.89
N SER A 19 -13.02 16.50 4.45
CA SER A 19 -14.48 16.56 4.57
C SER A 19 -14.86 17.67 5.54
N ALA A 20 -16.04 18.27 5.35
CA ALA A 20 -16.60 19.28 6.24
C ALA A 20 -16.70 18.82 7.71
N ALA A 21 -16.66 17.50 7.95
CA ALA A 21 -16.66 16.89 9.28
C ALA A 21 -15.27 16.74 9.92
N ASN A 22 -14.17 17.16 9.27
CA ASN A 22 -12.78 16.89 9.69
C ASN A 22 -12.42 15.39 9.85
N ILE A 23 -13.31 14.50 9.42
CA ILE A 23 -13.07 13.06 9.44
C ILE A 23 -12.49 12.68 8.08
N LEU A 24 -11.25 12.17 8.08
CA LEU A 24 -10.63 11.58 6.90
C LEU A 24 -11.13 10.14 6.77
N SER A 25 -11.73 9.82 5.62
CA SER A 25 -12.06 8.44 5.29
C SER A 25 -10.77 7.62 5.09
N PRO A 26 -10.72 6.37 5.57
CA PRO A 26 -9.63 5.47 5.23
C PRO A 26 -9.48 5.34 3.72
N VAL A 27 -8.24 5.32 3.23
CA VAL A 27 -7.94 5.10 1.81
C VAL A 27 -7.38 3.70 1.65
N GLU A 28 -7.98 2.92 0.75
CA GLU A 28 -7.46 1.59 0.43
C GLU A 28 -6.28 1.69 -0.56
N VAL A 29 -5.17 1.02 -0.23
CA VAL A 29 -4.04 0.83 -1.13
C VAL A 29 -3.88 -0.65 -1.48
N LEU A 30 -3.85 -0.94 -2.76
CA LEU A 30 -3.61 -2.27 -3.31
C LEU A 30 -2.13 -2.44 -3.68
N VAL A 31 -1.52 -3.48 -3.14
CA VAL A 31 -0.15 -3.90 -3.50
C VAL A 31 -0.19 -5.32 -4.01
N LEU A 32 0.22 -5.53 -5.26
CA LEU A 32 0.21 -6.81 -5.97
C LEU A 32 1.64 -7.24 -6.29
N ASN A 33 1.98 -8.48 -5.96
CA ASN A 33 3.24 -9.10 -6.37
C ASN A 33 3.07 -9.76 -7.74
N ARG A 34 3.72 -9.19 -8.75
CA ARG A 34 3.78 -9.73 -10.11
C ARG A 34 5.03 -10.59 -10.36
N SER A 35 5.94 -10.65 -9.39
CA SER A 35 7.12 -11.48 -9.49
C SER A 35 6.78 -12.96 -9.35
N ARG A 36 7.76 -13.81 -9.69
CA ARG A 36 7.68 -15.27 -9.50
C ARG A 36 8.13 -15.72 -8.10
N LYS A 37 8.43 -14.79 -7.19
CA LYS A 37 8.99 -15.08 -5.86
C LYS A 37 8.17 -14.42 -4.77
N ALA A 38 8.16 -15.00 -3.57
CA ALA A 38 7.58 -14.34 -2.40
C ALA A 38 8.40 -13.11 -2.03
N LEU A 39 7.72 -11.99 -1.73
CA LEU A 39 8.36 -10.72 -1.38
C LEU A 39 8.01 -10.33 0.05
N ARG A 40 9.03 -9.96 0.85
CA ARG A 40 8.79 -9.35 2.15
C ARG A 40 8.59 -7.85 1.96
N TYR A 41 7.56 -7.29 2.60
CA TYR A 41 7.26 -5.87 2.52
C TYR A 41 7.16 -5.23 3.91
N LYS A 42 7.42 -3.93 3.96
CA LYS A 42 7.17 -3.05 5.09
C LYS A 42 6.70 -1.69 4.58
N VAL A 43 5.66 -1.15 5.19
CA VAL A 43 5.12 0.19 4.91
C VAL A 43 5.47 1.08 6.08
N LEU A 44 6.01 2.26 5.77
CA LEU A 44 6.43 3.24 6.75
C LEU A 44 5.56 4.49 6.60
N CYS A 45 5.11 5.05 7.73
CA CYS A 45 4.42 6.33 7.75
C CYS A 45 5.32 7.35 8.44
N THR A 46 5.62 8.45 7.74
CA THR A 46 6.42 9.55 8.29
C THR A 46 5.65 10.38 9.32
N ALA A 47 4.32 10.43 9.22
CA ALA A 47 3.42 11.15 10.12
C ALA A 47 2.53 10.17 10.92
N HIS A 48 3.14 9.21 11.60
CA HIS A 48 2.46 8.13 12.35
C HIS A 48 1.56 8.60 13.50
N LEU A 49 1.70 9.86 13.95
CA LEU A 49 0.79 10.48 14.91
C LEU A 49 -0.53 10.95 14.27
N ASN A 50 -0.54 11.16 12.95
CA ASN A 50 -1.67 11.67 12.19
C ASN A 50 -2.36 10.59 11.35
N TYR A 51 -1.64 9.51 11.02
CA TYR A 51 -2.13 8.43 10.17
C TYR A 51 -1.84 7.06 10.77
N SER A 52 -2.84 6.18 10.70
CA SER A 52 -2.73 4.78 11.09
C SER A 52 -2.68 3.87 9.87
N LEU A 53 -1.80 2.88 9.87
CA LEU A 53 -1.74 1.83 8.85
C LEU A 53 -2.39 0.55 9.38
N SER A 54 -3.34 -0.02 8.63
CA SER A 54 -4.02 -1.26 9.00
C SER A 54 -3.09 -2.49 8.90
N LYS A 55 -2.25 -2.54 7.86
CA LYS A 55 -1.24 -3.57 7.60
C LYS A 55 0.07 -2.92 7.17
N CYS A 56 1.12 -3.10 7.98
CA CYS A 56 2.39 -2.39 7.79
C CYS A 56 3.58 -3.30 7.45
N LYS A 57 3.43 -4.63 7.50
CA LYS A 57 4.49 -5.58 7.14
C LYS A 57 3.92 -6.96 6.83
N GLY A 58 4.65 -7.74 6.06
CA GLY A 58 4.29 -9.14 5.81
C GLY A 58 5.08 -9.77 4.67
N VAL A 59 4.57 -10.90 4.19
CA VAL A 59 5.02 -11.59 3.00
C VAL A 59 3.90 -11.53 1.96
N LEU A 60 4.25 -11.24 0.71
CA LEU A 60 3.36 -11.19 -0.43
C LEU A 60 3.76 -12.33 -1.37
N GLU A 61 2.93 -13.36 -1.45
CA GLU A 61 3.16 -14.51 -2.31
C GLU A 61 3.07 -14.14 -3.81
N PRO A 62 3.70 -14.90 -4.72
CA PRO A 62 3.60 -14.66 -6.16
C PRO A 62 2.14 -14.60 -6.63
N GLY A 63 1.78 -13.56 -7.39
CA GLY A 63 0.42 -13.36 -7.91
C GLY A 63 -0.62 -12.91 -6.87
N SER A 64 -0.25 -12.82 -5.59
CA SER A 64 -1.14 -12.36 -4.52
C SER A 64 -1.11 -10.84 -4.35
N PHE A 65 -2.19 -10.30 -3.78
CA PHE A 65 -2.30 -8.90 -3.43
C PHE A 65 -2.73 -8.72 -1.97
N ILE A 66 -2.42 -7.54 -1.44
CA ILE A 66 -2.94 -7.05 -0.17
C ILE A 66 -3.70 -5.76 -0.40
N LYS A 67 -4.70 -5.55 0.45
CA LYS A 67 -5.34 -4.26 0.67
C LYS A 67 -4.96 -3.78 2.06
N MET A 68 -4.55 -2.51 2.16
CA MET A 68 -4.21 -1.84 3.41
C MET A 68 -4.96 -0.52 3.52
#